data_AF-A0A809T0C3-F1
#
_entry.id   AF-A0A809T0C3-F1
#
_cell.length_a   1.000
_cell.length_b   1.000
_cell.length_c   1.000
_cell.angle_alpha   90.00
_cell.angle_beta   90.00
_cell.angle_gamma   90.00
#
_symmetry.space_group_name_H-M   'P 1'
#
loop_
_entity.id
_entity.type
_entity.pdbx_description
1 polymer ?
#
loop_
_entity_poly.entity_id
_entity_poly.type
_entity_poly.pdbx_seq_one_letter_code
_entity_poly.pdbx_strand_id
1 'polypeptide(L)'
;MKEIVRQTPELREAVYSLINRDVERALSGLESVKPSQVPRQEGAWAPEHSVTEFSHSQEAKLAEAQQKAMLKGEAFPDIPMTLYEAIVRDYTGRTPEAREQTLIVTHLNEDRRVLNSMIHDAREKAGELGKEQVMVPVLNTANIRDGELRRLSTLGE
;
A
#
# COMPACT_ATOMS: atom_id res chain seq x y z
N MET A 1 -27.92 -16.21 -11.58
CA MET A 1 -26.73 -15.49 -12.10
C MET A 1 -25.70 -15.37 -10.98
N LYS A 2 -24.64 -16.17 -11.03
CA LYS A 2 -23.49 -16.11 -10.11
C LYS A 2 -22.21 -16.40 -10.90
N GLU A 3 -21.85 -15.47 -11.78
CA GLU A 3 -20.58 -15.57 -12.51
C GLU A 3 -19.91 -14.20 -12.51
N ILE A 4 -19.01 -14.01 -11.56
CA ILE A 4 -18.08 -12.89 -11.56
C ILE A 4 -16.89 -13.37 -12.41
N VAL A 5 -17.05 -13.36 -13.73
CA VAL A 5 -15.98 -13.74 -14.67
C VAL A 5 -15.03 -12.56 -14.80
N ARG A 6 -14.09 -12.39 -13.85
CA ARG A 6 -12.97 -11.42 -13.97
C ARG A 6 -11.67 -11.83 -13.27
N GLN A 7 -11.58 -13.02 -12.66
CA GLN A 7 -10.39 -13.40 -11.90
C GLN A 7 -9.99 -14.85 -12.16
N THR A 8 -8.71 -15.12 -11.94
CA THR A 8 -8.14 -16.46 -11.76
C THR A 8 -9.08 -17.31 -10.89
N PRO A 9 -9.43 -18.55 -11.31
CA PRO A 9 -10.42 -19.39 -10.62
C PRO A 9 -10.12 -19.58 -9.12
N GLU A 10 -8.86 -19.43 -8.72
CA GLU A 10 -8.35 -19.55 -7.36
C GLU A 10 -8.90 -18.46 -6.40
N LEU A 11 -9.16 -17.24 -6.88
CA LEU A 11 -9.65 -16.14 -6.03
C LEU A 11 -11.18 -16.13 -5.89
N ARG A 12 -11.87 -16.94 -6.70
CA ARG A 12 -13.33 -16.97 -6.77
C ARG A 12 -13.95 -17.26 -5.39
N GLU A 13 -13.45 -18.26 -4.68
CA GLU A 13 -14.00 -18.65 -3.38
C GLU A 13 -13.84 -17.55 -2.33
N ALA A 14 -12.67 -16.92 -2.27
CA ALA A 14 -12.41 -15.82 -1.35
C ALA A 14 -13.39 -14.64 -1.56
N VAL A 15 -13.64 -14.28 -2.83
CA VAL A 15 -14.61 -13.23 -3.18
C VAL A 15 -16.03 -13.59 -2.78
N TYR A 16 -16.46 -14.84 -3.03
CA TYR A 16 -17.80 -15.28 -2.61
C TYR A 16 -17.95 -15.33 -1.09
N SER A 17 -16.92 -15.74 -0.35
CA SER A 17 -16.92 -15.71 1.12
C SER A 17 -17.11 -14.29 1.63
N LEU A 18 -16.41 -13.31 1.05
CA LEU A 18 -16.58 -11.90 1.41
C LEU A 18 -17.99 -11.37 1.12
N ILE A 19 -18.58 -11.72 -0.03
CA ILE A 19 -19.98 -11.38 -0.36
C ILE A 19 -20.95 -11.96 0.67
N ASN A 20 -20.69 -13.17 1.15
CA ASN A 20 -21.49 -13.84 2.17
C ASN A 20 -21.15 -13.40 3.61
N ARG A 21 -20.29 -12.38 3.78
CA ARG A 21 -19.83 -11.84 5.08
C ARG A 21 -18.98 -12.79 5.92
N ASP A 22 -18.38 -13.80 5.31
CA ASP A 22 -17.42 -14.71 5.96
C ASP A 22 -15.99 -14.20 5.71
N VAL A 23 -15.53 -13.31 6.58
CA VAL A 23 -14.26 -12.58 6.42
C VAL A 23 -13.05 -13.49 6.66
N GLU A 24 -13.09 -14.33 7.70
CA GLU A 24 -11.99 -15.24 8.02
C GLU A 24 -11.72 -16.20 6.86
N ARG A 25 -12.78 -16.82 6.33
CA ARG A 25 -12.66 -17.71 5.18
C ARG A 25 -12.20 -16.98 3.93
N ALA A 26 -12.60 -15.72 3.74
CA ALA A 26 -12.11 -14.91 2.63
C ALA A 26 -10.61 -14.67 2.74
N LEU A 27 -10.11 -14.27 3.91
CA LEU A 27 -8.69 -14.02 4.15
C LEU A 27 -7.85 -15.29 3.98
N SER A 28 -8.28 -16.42 4.55
CA SER A 28 -7.60 -17.71 4.34
C SER A 28 -7.59 -18.14 2.87
N GLY A 29 -8.66 -17.84 2.13
CA GLY A 29 -8.71 -18.05 0.68
C GLY A 29 -7.68 -17.21 -0.08
N LEU A 30 -7.53 -15.93 0.28
CA LEU A 30 -6.51 -15.06 -0.32
C LEU A 30 -5.08 -15.53 -0.01
N GLU A 31 -4.85 -16.06 1.20
CA GLU A 31 -3.55 -16.57 1.64
C GLU A 31 -3.08 -17.79 0.82
N SER A 32 -4.01 -18.55 0.24
CA SER A 32 -3.68 -19.70 -0.62
C SER A 32 -2.98 -19.32 -1.93
N VAL A 33 -3.19 -18.08 -2.40
CA VAL A 33 -2.58 -17.55 -3.61
C VAL A 33 -1.23 -16.97 -3.24
N LYS A 34 -0.17 -17.31 -3.98
CA LYS A 34 1.18 -16.82 -3.68
C LYS A 34 1.43 -15.41 -4.26
N PRO A 35 2.12 -14.52 -3.52
CA PRO A 35 2.51 -13.21 -4.02
C PRO A 35 3.35 -13.25 -5.30
N SER A 36 4.08 -14.35 -5.53
CA SER A 36 4.96 -14.57 -6.69
C SER A 36 4.23 -14.61 -8.04
N GLN A 37 2.90 -14.73 -8.05
CA GLN A 37 2.11 -14.62 -9.28
C GLN A 37 2.18 -13.23 -9.92
N VAL A 38 2.46 -12.20 -9.12
CA VAL A 38 2.62 -10.82 -9.63
C VAL A 38 4.05 -10.65 -10.18
N PRO A 39 4.22 -10.31 -11.48
CA PRO A 39 5.52 -10.14 -12.09
C PRO A 39 6.31 -8.96 -11.48
N ARG A 40 7.55 -9.23 -11.06
CA ARG A 40 8.45 -8.28 -10.41
C ARG A 40 9.77 -8.13 -11.15
N GLN A 41 10.45 -7.01 -10.90
CA GLN A 41 11.80 -6.74 -11.37
C GLN A 41 12.81 -7.60 -10.60
N GLU A 42 14.00 -7.78 -11.16
CA GLU A 42 15.04 -8.60 -10.54
C GLU A 42 15.52 -7.96 -9.23
N GLY A 43 15.67 -8.78 -8.18
CA GLY A 43 16.08 -8.31 -6.85
C GLY A 43 15.02 -7.49 -6.09
N ALA A 44 13.81 -7.33 -6.64
CA ALA A 44 12.74 -6.63 -5.97
C ALA A 44 12.23 -7.39 -4.74
N TRP A 45 11.96 -6.64 -3.67
CA TRP A 45 11.31 -7.18 -2.48
C TRP A 45 9.89 -7.67 -2.80
N ALA A 46 9.51 -8.79 -2.18
CA ALA A 46 8.15 -9.32 -2.22
C ALA A 46 7.72 -9.72 -0.81
N PRO A 47 6.43 -9.55 -0.47
CA PRO A 47 5.91 -10.05 0.79
C PRO A 47 5.95 -11.59 0.83
N GLU A 48 6.13 -12.15 2.02
CA GLU A 48 6.15 -13.61 2.22
C GLU A 48 4.78 -14.24 1.97
N HIS A 49 3.72 -13.53 2.34
CA HIS A 49 2.33 -13.96 2.25
C HIS A 49 1.48 -12.94 1.48
N SER A 50 0.39 -13.39 0.84
CA SER A 50 -0.54 -12.49 0.14
C SER A 50 -1.35 -11.60 1.06
N VAL A 51 -1.45 -11.98 2.33
CA VAL A 51 -2.05 -11.18 3.40
C VAL A 51 -0.96 -10.91 4.43
N THR A 52 -0.69 -9.64 4.69
CA THR A 52 0.31 -9.20 5.68
C THR A 52 -0.31 -8.16 6.59
N GLU A 53 -0.10 -8.34 7.90
CA GLU A 53 -0.50 -7.36 8.91
C GLU A 53 0.69 -6.48 9.30
N PHE A 54 0.46 -5.18 9.41
CA PHE A 54 1.39 -4.22 10.00
C PHE A 54 0.71 -3.57 11.20
N SER A 55 1.26 -3.81 12.38
CA SER A 55 0.83 -3.14 13.61
C SER A 55 1.91 -2.18 14.10
N HIS A 56 1.50 -1.05 14.70
CA HIS A 56 2.41 -0.10 15.35
C HIS A 56 3.37 -0.78 16.35
N SER A 57 2.91 -1.84 17.02
CA SER A 57 3.73 -2.61 17.96
C SER A 57 4.84 -3.40 17.28
N GLN A 58 4.61 -3.93 16.07
CA GLN A 58 5.62 -4.63 15.28
C GLN A 58 6.61 -3.63 14.69
N GLU A 59 6.12 -2.52 14.14
CA GLU A 59 6.98 -1.45 13.58
C GLU A 59 7.93 -0.89 14.65
N ALA A 60 7.43 -0.62 15.86
CA ALA A 60 8.27 -0.16 16.98
C ALA A 60 9.35 -1.18 17.36
N LYS A 61 9.00 -2.47 17.44
CA LYS A 61 9.96 -3.56 17.73
C LYS A 61 11.04 -3.67 16.64
N LEU A 62 10.65 -3.51 15.37
CA LEU A 62 11.60 -3.50 14.26
C LEU A 62 12.53 -2.29 14.37
N ALA A 63 12.01 -1.10 14.63
CA ALA A 63 12.81 0.12 14.79
C ALA A 63 13.82 0.00 15.95
N GLU A 64 13.40 -0.56 17.09
CA GLU A 64 14.31 -0.85 18.20
C GLU A 64 15.39 -1.87 17.83
N ALA A 65 15.03 -2.91 17.09
CA ALA A 65 15.97 -3.93 16.62
C ALA A 65 17.00 -3.32 15.66
N GLN A 66 16.58 -2.44 14.75
CA GLN A 66 17.45 -1.72 13.83
C GLN A 66 18.42 -0.81 14.59
N GLN A 67 17.93 -0.05 15.58
CA GLN A 67 18.80 0.79 16.42
C GLN A 67 19.84 -0.05 17.19
N LYS A 68 19.43 -1.19 17.75
CA LYS A 68 20.34 -2.11 18.45
C LYS A 68 21.40 -2.69 17.50
N ALA A 69 21.01 -3.07 16.29
CA ALA A 69 21.94 -3.56 15.27
C ALA A 69 22.94 -2.46 14.87
N MET A 70 22.46 -1.24 14.64
CA MET A 70 23.31 -0.08 14.32
C MET A 70 24.32 0.22 15.43
N LEU A 71 23.89 0.18 16.70
CA LEU A 71 24.76 0.38 17.86
C LEU A 71 25.82 -0.72 18.00
N LYS A 72 25.49 -1.96 17.61
CA LYS A 72 26.41 -3.10 17.60
C LYS A 72 27.31 -3.15 16.37
N GLY A 73 27.05 -2.32 15.36
CA GLY A 73 27.73 -2.38 14.06
C GLY A 73 27.34 -3.59 13.21
N GLU A 74 26.20 -4.22 13.50
CA GLU A 74 25.66 -5.36 12.76
C GLU A 74 24.76 -4.86 11.61
N ALA A 75 24.80 -5.56 10.47
CA ALA A 75 23.90 -5.27 9.35
C ALA A 75 22.47 -5.70 9.70
N PHE A 76 21.51 -4.80 9.52
CA PHE A 76 20.10 -5.10 9.68
C PHE A 76 19.52 -5.66 8.37
N PRO A 77 18.63 -6.67 8.40
CA PRO A 77 18.03 -7.22 7.18
C PRO A 77 17.31 -6.14 6.37
N ASP A 78 17.38 -6.26 5.04
CA ASP A 78 16.72 -5.32 4.11
C ASP A 78 15.22 -5.62 3.98
N ILE A 79 14.47 -5.33 5.04
CA ILE A 79 13.02 -5.49 5.12
C ILE A 79 12.34 -4.13 5.31
N PRO A 80 11.12 -3.93 4.77
CA PRO A 80 10.37 -2.70 5.03
C PRO A 80 10.02 -2.59 6.52
N MET A 81 10.22 -1.40 7.09
CA MET A 81 10.05 -1.15 8.52
C MET A 81 8.65 -0.69 8.88
N THR A 82 7.97 -0.07 7.91
CA THR A 82 6.63 0.49 8.07
C THR A 82 5.68 -0.03 6.99
N LEU A 83 4.38 0.06 7.26
CA LEU A 83 3.33 -0.21 6.28
C LEU A 83 3.55 0.56 4.98
N TYR A 84 3.87 1.85 5.06
CA TYR A 84 4.08 2.68 3.86
C TYR A 84 5.28 2.24 3.04
N GLU A 85 6.40 1.92 3.70
CA GLU A 85 7.56 1.39 3.00
C GLU A 85 7.28 0.06 2.32
N ALA A 86 6.53 -0.84 2.97
CA ALA A 86 6.15 -2.12 2.39
C ALA A 86 5.30 -1.95 1.13
N ILE A 87 4.30 -1.06 1.17
CA ILE A 87 3.44 -0.76 0.02
C ILE A 87 4.28 -0.15 -1.12
N VAL A 88 5.12 0.84 -0.82
CA VAL A 88 5.95 1.52 -1.82
C VAL A 88 6.91 0.53 -2.47
N ARG A 89 7.64 -0.27 -1.66
CA ARG A 89 8.60 -1.26 -2.16
C ARG A 89 7.93 -2.34 -3.02
N ASP A 90 6.80 -2.88 -2.58
CA ASP A 90 6.08 -3.87 -3.40
C ASP A 90 5.56 -3.24 -4.70
N TYR A 91 5.03 -2.01 -4.67
CA TYR A 91 4.57 -1.34 -5.88
C TYR A 91 5.72 -1.03 -6.85
N THR A 92 6.82 -0.44 -6.38
CA THR A 92 7.96 -0.08 -7.23
C THR A 92 8.73 -1.29 -7.72
N GLY A 93 8.71 -2.39 -6.96
CA GLY A 93 9.34 -3.66 -7.33
C GLY A 93 8.62 -4.42 -8.44
N ARG A 94 7.37 -4.07 -8.77
CA ARG A 94 6.60 -4.67 -9.86
C ARG A 94 7.13 -4.23 -11.23
N THR A 95 6.91 -5.07 -12.24
CA THR A 95 7.12 -4.69 -13.65
C THR A 95 6.22 -3.52 -14.05
N PRO A 96 6.58 -2.69 -15.05
CA PRO A 96 5.72 -1.61 -15.54
C PRO A 96 4.29 -2.07 -15.87
N GLU A 97 4.15 -3.21 -16.55
CA GLU A 97 2.86 -3.78 -16.94
C GLU A 97 2.03 -4.20 -15.71
N ALA A 98 2.67 -4.84 -14.72
CA ALA A 98 1.99 -5.21 -13.49
C ALA A 98 1.56 -3.96 -12.67
N ARG A 99 2.36 -2.89 -12.69
CA ARG A 99 2.03 -1.63 -12.00
C ARG A 99 0.80 -0.95 -12.61
N GLU A 100 0.66 -0.96 -13.93
CA GLU A 100 -0.52 -0.42 -14.62
C GLU A 100 -1.81 -1.16 -14.24
N GLN A 101 -1.69 -2.44 -13.89
CA GLN A 101 -2.79 -3.29 -13.45
C GLN A 101 -2.98 -3.31 -11.92
N THR A 102 -2.26 -2.46 -11.18
CA THR A 102 -2.28 -2.43 -9.72
C THR A 102 -3.06 -1.22 -9.21
N LEU A 103 -3.98 -1.45 -8.27
CA LEU A 103 -4.69 -0.41 -7.53
C LEU A 103 -4.28 -0.44 -6.06
N ILE A 104 -3.90 0.70 -5.50
CA ILE A 104 -3.69 0.91 -4.07
C ILE A 104 -4.89 1.69 -3.53
N VAL A 105 -5.54 1.15 -2.49
CA VAL A 105 -6.73 1.76 -1.88
C VAL A 105 -6.39 2.19 -0.45
N THR A 106 -6.62 3.46 -0.14
CA THR A 106 -6.44 4.04 1.19
C THR A 106 -7.73 4.71 1.63
N HIS A 107 -7.97 4.76 2.95
CA HIS A 107 -9.18 5.36 3.51
C HIS A 107 -9.06 6.88 3.62
N LEU A 108 -7.89 7.39 4.04
CA LEU A 108 -7.68 8.82 4.27
C LEU A 108 -6.99 9.48 3.08
N ASN A 109 -7.35 10.74 2.84
CA ASN A 109 -6.70 11.58 1.84
C ASN A 109 -5.25 11.89 2.18
N GLU A 110 -4.92 11.98 3.48
CA GLU A 110 -3.58 12.21 3.98
C GLU A 110 -2.67 11.02 3.67
N ASP A 111 -3.06 9.80 4.05
CA ASP A 111 -2.33 8.57 3.71
C ASP A 111 -2.10 8.43 2.21
N ARG A 112 -3.13 8.74 1.41
CA ARG A 112 -3.02 8.74 -0.06
C ARG A 112 -1.94 9.69 -0.55
N ARG A 113 -1.84 10.88 0.05
CA ARG A 113 -0.83 11.89 -0.32
C ARG A 113 0.56 11.45 0.09
N VAL A 114 0.73 10.95 1.30
CA VAL A 114 2.01 10.43 1.80
C VAL A 114 2.50 9.29 0.91
N LEU A 115 1.65 8.30 0.63
CA LEU A 115 1.99 7.17 -0.25
C LEU A 115 2.35 7.62 -1.66
N ASN A 116 1.54 8.50 -2.27
CA ASN A 116 1.84 8.99 -3.62
C ASN A 116 3.16 9.77 -3.67
N SER A 117 3.48 10.55 -2.65
CA SER A 117 4.77 11.24 -2.53
C SER A 117 5.92 10.23 -2.44
N MET A 118 5.80 9.23 -1.56
CA MET A 118 6.83 8.20 -1.41
C MET A 118 7.04 7.37 -2.67
N ILE A 119 5.96 7.01 -3.38
CA ILE A 119 6.03 6.33 -4.68
C ILE A 119 6.74 7.22 -5.71
N HIS A 120 6.39 8.51 -5.77
CA HIS A 120 7.03 9.46 -6.66
C HIS A 120 8.55 9.53 -6.39
N ASP A 121 8.95 9.76 -5.15
CA ASP A 121 10.36 9.86 -4.75
C ASP A 121 11.14 8.56 -5.03
N ALA A 122 10.50 7.40 -4.82
CA ALA A 122 11.12 6.11 -5.12
C ALA A 122 11.35 5.92 -6.63
N ARG A 123 10.39 6.32 -7.46
CA ARG A 123 10.52 6.24 -8.93
C ARG A 123 11.48 7.27 -9.50
N GLU A 124 11.59 8.44 -8.86
CA GLU A 124 12.59 9.44 -9.18
C GLU A 124 14.01 8.89 -8.94
N LYS A 125 14.25 8.31 -7.75
CA LYS A 125 15.54 7.69 -7.41
C LYS A 125 15.92 6.54 -8.34
N ALA A 126 14.92 5.80 -8.82
CA ALA A 126 15.11 4.75 -9.81
C ALA A 126 15.39 5.28 -11.22
N GLY A 127 15.23 6.58 -11.47
CA GLY A 127 15.43 7.20 -12.78
C GLY A 127 14.36 6.86 -13.80
N GLU A 128 13.18 6.39 -13.35
CA GLU A 128 12.06 6.06 -14.23
C GLU A 128 11.23 7.28 -14.63
N LEU A 129 11.35 8.38 -13.88
CA LEU A 129 10.65 9.63 -14.14
C LEU A 129 11.44 10.51 -15.10
N GLY A 130 10.75 11.49 -15.70
CA GLY A 130 11.39 12.53 -16.47
C GLY A 130 12.37 13.35 -15.61
N LYS A 131 13.32 14.02 -16.26
CA LYS A 131 14.32 14.87 -15.58
C LYS A 131 13.75 16.17 -15.00
N GLU A 132 12.52 16.51 -15.37
CA GLU A 132 11.85 17.73 -14.95
C GLU A 132 10.83 17.40 -13.86
N GLN A 133 10.87 18.16 -12.77
CA GLN A 133 9.85 18.16 -11.74
C GLN A 133 9.10 19.49 -11.77
N VAL A 134 7.78 19.40 -11.77
CA VAL A 134 6.90 20.57 -11.81
C VAL A 134 5.97 20.54 -10.62
N MET A 135 5.94 21.64 -9.87
CA MET A 135 4.99 21.82 -8.78
C MET A 135 3.61 22.15 -9.34
N VAL A 136 2.64 21.26 -9.12
CA VAL A 136 1.26 21.44 -9.59
C VAL A 136 0.37 21.81 -8.42
N PRO A 137 -0.27 23.00 -8.41
CA PRO A 137 -1.24 23.35 -7.38
C PRO A 137 -2.51 22.50 -7.54
N VAL A 138 -2.91 21.83 -6.46
CA VAL A 138 -4.11 20.97 -6.42
C VAL A 138 -5.01 21.35 -5.26
N LEU A 139 -6.33 21.23 -5.46
CA LEU A 139 -7.34 21.47 -4.43
C LEU A 139 -7.89 20.15 -3.91
N ASN A 140 -8.15 20.11 -2.60
CA ASN A 140 -8.91 19.04 -1.97
C ASN A 140 -10.26 19.57 -1.52
N THR A 141 -11.28 18.71 -1.57
CA THR A 141 -12.51 18.96 -0.84
C THR A 141 -12.22 18.96 0.66
N ALA A 142 -12.59 20.03 1.35
CA ALA A 142 -12.57 20.06 2.81
C ALA A 142 -13.66 19.14 3.36
N ASN A 143 -13.35 18.38 4.42
CA ASN A 143 -14.29 17.45 5.06
C ASN A 143 -15.34 18.22 5.87
N ILE A 144 -16.35 18.76 5.19
CA ILE A 144 -17.41 19.56 5.81
C ILE A 144 -18.73 18.80 5.69
N ARG A 145 -19.48 18.73 6.79
CA ARG A 145 -20.81 18.09 6.81
C ARG A 145 -21.85 18.98 6.12
N ASP A 146 -22.95 18.37 5.70
CA ASP A 146 -24.05 19.14 5.12
C ASP A 146 -24.57 20.20 6.12
N GLY A 147 -24.77 21.42 5.63
CA GLY A 147 -25.21 22.57 6.42
C GLY A 147 -24.15 23.20 7.35
N GLU A 148 -22.97 22.60 7.52
CA GLU A 148 -21.91 23.14 8.40
C GLU A 148 -21.31 24.44 7.84
N LEU A 149 -21.19 24.57 6.51
CA LEU A 149 -20.81 25.81 5.82
C LEU A 149 -21.73 27.01 6.10
N ARG A 150 -22.92 26.79 6.68
CA ARG A 150 -23.83 27.89 7.06
C ARG A 150 -23.42 28.57 8.36
N ARG A 151 -22.49 27.99 9.13
CA ARG A 151 -22.00 28.56 10.39
C ARG A 151 -20.78 29.43 10.12
N LEU A 152 -20.76 30.64 10.70
CA LEU A 152 -19.59 31.53 10.61
C LEU A 152 -18.31 30.90 11.18
N SER A 153 -18.45 30.04 12.20
CA SER A 153 -17.32 29.30 12.79
C SER A 153 -16.61 28.38 11.81
N THR A 154 -17.29 27.89 10.77
CA THR A 154 -16.72 27.00 9.76
C THR A 154 -15.87 27.75 8.74
N LEU A 155 -16.07 29.07 8.61
CA LEU A 155 -15.29 29.95 7.74
C LEU A 155 -14.15 30.66 8.49
N GLY A 156 -14.13 30.53 9.83
CA GLY A 156 -13.23 31.27 10.71
C GLY A 156 -12.24 30.35 11.42
N GLU A 157 -11.29 29.83 10.64
CA GLU A 157 -9.92 29.49 11.07
C GLU A 157 -8.94 30.02 10.01
#